data_AF-A0A930N671-F1
#
_entry.id   AF-A0A930N671-F1
#
_cell.length_a   1.000
_cell.length_b   1.000
_cell.length_c   1.000
_cell.angle_alpha   90.00
_cell.angle_beta   90.00
_cell.angle_gamma   90.00
#
_symmetry.space_group_name_H-M   'P 1'
#
loop_
_entity.id
_entity.type
_entity.pdbx_description
1 polymer ?
#
loop_
_entity_poly.entity_id
_entity_poly.type
_entity_poly.pdbx_seq_one_letter_code
_entity_poly.pdbx_strand_id
1 'polypeptide(L)' 'MSIEEYRQEILSVLLNVKNTKGEPRFDEASAKELLRQLSDEELEEGMLFNTPEDVAEVLSEVGKL' A
#
# COMPACT_ATOMS: atom_id res chain seq x y z
N MET A 1 13.14 5.47 -9.23
CA MET A 1 12.01 4.58 -8.96
C MET A 1 10.94 4.89 -9.99
N SER A 2 10.48 3.89 -10.73
CA SER A 2 9.29 4.01 -11.59
C SER A 2 8.03 3.89 -10.74
N ILE A 3 6.89 4.27 -11.32
CA ILE A 3 5.59 4.09 -10.67
C ILE A 3 5.31 2.60 -10.39
N GLU A 4 5.70 1.69 -11.28
CA GLU A 4 5.55 0.25 -11.03
C GLU A 4 6.40 -0.22 -9.87
N GLU A 5 7.65 0.24 -9.76
CA GLU A 5 8.52 -0.07 -8.61
C GLU A 5 7.89 0.45 -7.32
N TYR A 6 7.45 1.71 -7.30
CA TYR A 6 6.80 2.34 -6.16
C TYR A 6 5.53 1.57 -5.72
N ARG A 7 4.71 1.17 -6.70
CA ARG A 7 3.50 0.38 -6.49
C ARG A 7 3.83 -1.01 -5.91
N GLN A 8 4.90 -1.66 -6.39
CA GLN A 8 5.33 -2.95 -5.83
C GLN A 8 5.87 -2.81 -4.41
N GLU A 9 6.59 -1.74 -4.08
CA GLU A 9 7.06 -1.51 -2.72
C GLU A 9 5.90 -1.26 -1.75
N ILE A 10 4.91 -0.44 -2.11
CA ILE A 10 3.69 -0.25 -1.30
C ILE A 10 2.98 -1.59 -1.07
N LEU A 11 2.83 -2.40 -2.12
CA LEU A 11 2.21 -3.73 -2.01
C LEU A 11 2.99 -4.65 -1.06
N SER A 12 4.32 -4.65 -1.15
CA SER A 12 5.20 -5.44 -0.28
C SER A 12 5.03 -5.03 1.20
N VAL A 13 4.96 -3.73 1.47
CA VAL A 13 4.73 -3.22 2.82
C VAL A 13 3.35 -3.65 3.33
N LEU A 14 2.28 -3.46 2.54
CA LEU A 14 0.92 -3.88 2.89
C LEU A 14 0.84 -5.37 3.25
N LEU A 15 1.52 -6.23 2.50
CA LEU A 15 1.58 -7.68 2.76
C LEU A 15 2.31 -8.05 4.06
N ASN A 16 3.20 -7.18 4.54
CA ASN A 16 3.92 -7.37 5.80
C ASN A 16 3.21 -6.75 7.00
N VAL A 17 2.14 -5.97 6.79
CA VAL A 17 1.32 -5.43 7.89
C VAL A 17 0.66 -6.58 8.63
N LYS A 18 0.84 -6.60 9.96
CA LYS A 18 0.26 -7.62 10.85
C LYS A 18 -0.82 -7.02 11.74
N ASN A 19 -1.82 -7.83 12.06
CA ASN A 19 -2.83 -7.49 13.05
C ASN A 19 -2.27 -7.62 14.49
N THR A 20 -3.09 -7.30 15.50
CA THR A 20 -2.70 -7.41 16.92
C THR A 20 -2.36 -8.82 17.39
N LYS A 21 -2.68 -9.85 16.58
CA LYS A 21 -2.34 -11.27 16.83
C LYS A 21 -1.06 -11.69 16.12
N GLY A 22 -0.43 -10.80 15.34
CA GLY A 22 0.77 -11.10 14.55
C GLY A 22 0.51 -11.82 13.23
N GLU A 23 -0.76 -11.95 12.83
CA GLU A 23 -1.15 -12.56 11.55
C GLU A 23 -1.16 -11.49 10.45
N PRO A 24 -0.89 -11.84 9.18
CA PRO A 24 -1.02 -10.90 8.06
C PRO A 24 -2.40 -10.25 8.07
N ARG A 25 -2.42 -8.92 8.01
CA ARG A 25 -3.67 -8.14 8.01
C ARG A 25 -4.39 -8.22 6.68
N PHE A 26 -3.63 -8.36 5.59
CA PHE A 26 -4.12 -8.42 4.23
C PHE A 26 -3.53 -9.64 3.52
N ASP A 27 -4.34 -10.28 2.68
CA ASP A 27 -3.82 -11.16 1.63
C ASP A 27 -3.44 -10.35 0.39
N GLU A 28 -2.78 -11.00 -0.57
CA GLU A 28 -2.31 -10.34 -1.80
C GLU A 28 -3.44 -9.76 -2.63
N ALA A 29 -4.60 -10.41 -2.68
CA ALA A 29 -5.74 -9.91 -3.44
C ALA A 29 -6.30 -8.63 -2.81
N SER A 30 -6.49 -8.64 -1.50
CA SER A 30 -7.02 -7.52 -0.73
C SER A 30 -6.06 -6.33 -0.74
N ALA A 31 -4.75 -6.56 -0.61
CA ALA A 31 -3.74 -5.52 -0.70
C ALA A 31 -3.68 -4.88 -2.10
N LYS A 32 -3.81 -5.69 -3.16
CA LYS A 32 -3.91 -5.17 -4.54
C LYS A 32 -5.19 -4.36 -4.74
N GLU A 33 -6.33 -4.79 -4.21
CA GLU A 33 -7.58 -4.03 -4.32
C GLU A 33 -7.53 -2.71 -3.56
N LEU A 34 -6.88 -2.64 -2.39
CA LEU A 34 -6.60 -1.38 -1.71
C LEU A 34 -5.73 -0.45 -2.57
N LEU A 35 -4.65 -0.98 -3.12
CA LEU A 35 -3.72 -0.21 -3.94
C LEU A 35 -4.32 0.26 -5.28
N ARG A 36 -5.34 -0.42 -5.78
CA ARG A 36 -6.11 -0.03 -6.97
C ARG A 36 -7.06 1.15 -6.72
N GLN A 37 -7.28 1.53 -5.46
CA GLN A 37 -8.03 2.75 -5.14
C GLN A 37 -7.25 4.01 -5.48
N LEU A 38 -5.92 3.91 -5.61
CA LEU A 38 -5.06 4.98 -6.07
C LEU A 38 -4.78 4.84 -7.57
N SER A 39 -5.10 5.91 -8.30
CA SER A 39 -4.74 6.08 -9.70
C SER A 39 -3.24 6.26 -9.89
N ASP A 40 -2.76 6.11 -11.12
CA ASP A 40 -1.35 6.29 -11.42
C ASP A 40 -0.88 7.74 -11.16
N GLU A 41 -1.73 8.73 -11.45
CA GLU A 41 -1.46 10.15 -11.20
C GLU A 41 -1.32 10.44 -9.69
N GLU A 42 -2.23 9.90 -8.86
CA GLU A 42 -2.14 10.04 -7.40
C GLU A 42 -0.88 9.39 -6.81
N LEU A 43 -0.43 8.27 -7.38
CA LEU A 43 0.81 7.62 -6.96
C LEU A 43 2.04 8.40 -7.41
N GLU A 44 2.04 8.97 -8.62
CA GLU A 44 3.12 9.83 -9.10
C GLU A 44 3.26 11.09 -8.25
N GLU A 45 2.15 11.76 -7.94
CA GLU A 45 2.14 12.91 -7.03
C GLU A 45 2.57 12.51 -5.63
N GLY A 46 2.04 11.39 -5.12
CA GLY A 46 2.36 10.86 -3.80
C GLY A 46 3.85 10.52 -3.65
N MET A 47 4.46 9.94 -4.68
CA MET A 47 5.88 9.53 -4.71
C MET A 47 6.84 10.72 -4.54
N LEU A 48 6.43 11.95 -4.90
CA LEU A 48 7.27 13.13 -4.72
C LEU A 48 7.40 13.57 -3.26
N PHE A 49 6.45 13.17 -2.40
CA PHE A 49 6.34 13.67 -1.02
C PHE A 49 6.28 12.57 0.04
N ASN A 50 6.00 11.32 -0.34
CA ASN A 50 5.78 10.21 0.57
C ASN A 50 6.69 9.02 0.22
N THR A 51 7.01 8.22 1.22
CA THR A 51 7.65 6.91 1.01
C THR A 51 6.59 5.83 0.76
N PRO A 52 6.97 4.69 0.15
CA PRO A 52 6.06 3.54 0.01
C PRO A 52 5.45 3.11 1.36
N GLU A 53 6.23 3.18 2.43
CA GLU A 53 5.81 2.85 3.79
C GLU A 53 4.72 3.79 4.31
N ASP A 54 4.89 5.11 4.14
CA ASP A 54 3.89 6.10 4.58
C ASP A 54 2.55 5.88 3.86
N VAL A 55 2.59 5.66 2.54
CA VAL A 55 1.38 5.40 1.74
C VAL A 55 0.73 4.07 2.16
N ALA A 56 1.53 3.03 2.38
CA ALA A 56 1.03 1.75 2.86
C ALA A 56 0.38 1.85 4.26
N GLU A 57 0.96 2.66 5.16
CA GLU A 57 0.39 2.92 6.49
C GLU A 57 -0.99 3.56 6.36
N VAL A 58 -1.11 4.66 5.60
CA VAL A 58 -2.39 5.35 5.36
C VAL A 58 -3.41 4.42 4.71
N LEU A 59 -3.03 3.68 3.67
CA LEU A 59 -3.91 2.70 3.02
C LEU A 59 -4.35 1.60 4.00
N SER A 60 -3.47 1.16 4.89
CA SER A 60 -3.81 0.16 5.91
C SER A 60 -4.78 0.69 6.94
N GLU A 61 -4.75 1.98 7.28
CA GLU A 61 -5.68 2.60 8.22
C GLU A 61 -7.06 2.86 7.60
N VAL A 62 -7.08 3.36 6.36
CA VAL A 62 -8.31 3.70 5.62
C VAL A 62 -9.01 2.46 5.07
N GLY A 63 -8.24 1.42 4.75
CA GLY A 63 -8.75 0.14 4.26
C GLY A 63 -9.66 -0.56 5.27
N LYS A 64 -10.97 -0.37 5.11
CA LYS A 64 -12.00 -1.20 5.74
C LYS A 64 -12.16 -2.47 4.90
N LEU A 65 -11.76 -3.61 5.46
CA LEU A 65 -12.18 -4.94 5.01
C LEU A 65 -13.20 -5.50 5.99
#